data_AF-A0A8T0YJC7-F1
#
_entry.id   AF-A0A8T0YJC7-F1
#
_cell.length_a   1.000
_cell.length_b   1.000
_cell.length_c   1.000
_cell.angle_alpha   90.00
_cell.angle_beta   90.00
_cell.angle_gamma   90.00
#
_symmetry.space_group_name_H-M   'P 1'
#
loop_
_entity.id
_entity.type
_entity.pdbx_description
1 polymer ?
#
loop_
_entity_poly.entity_id
_entity_poly.type
_entity_poly.pdbx_seq_one_letter_code
_entity_poly.pdbx_strand_id
1 'polypeptide(L)'
;MAKSTIYSALDLRDGFYQILMRESDIPLTAGLKNAPATFNRCVTHLLRSVRDFAPSYFDDVFAHSRAVNGKADVEVHKEHLRKLLGLMRKHKLYANLKKCIFGASEIPILRRSE
;
A
#
# COMPACT_ATOMS: atom_id res chain seq x y z
N MET A 1 25.30 -13.01 -9.86
CA MET A 1 24.37 -12.18 -10.65
C MET A 1 23.54 -11.37 -9.66
N ALA A 2 23.62 -10.03 -9.71
CA ALA A 2 22.95 -9.15 -8.76
C ALA A 2 21.45 -9.44 -8.77
N LYS A 3 20.88 -9.76 -7.60
CA LYS A 3 19.43 -9.91 -7.42
C LYS A 3 18.80 -8.52 -7.47
N SER A 4 18.67 -7.97 -8.68
CA SER A 4 17.99 -6.70 -8.88
C SER A 4 16.54 -6.84 -8.42
N THR A 5 16.10 -5.90 -7.59
CA THR A 5 14.75 -5.85 -7.02
C THR A 5 14.23 -4.46 -7.28
N ILE A 6 13.04 -4.37 -7.88
CA ILE A 6 12.36 -3.12 -8.16
C ILE A 6 11.30 -2.90 -7.08
N TYR A 7 11.21 -1.66 -6.63
CA TYR A 7 10.32 -1.21 -5.57
C TYR A 7 9.36 -0.13 -6.06
N SER A 8 8.16 -0.11 -5.48
CA SER A 8 7.22 1.01 -5.54
C SER A 8 6.65 1.24 -4.15
N ALA A 9 6.47 2.50 -3.79
CA ALA A 9 5.81 2.91 -2.55
C ALA A 9 4.54 3.69 -2.89
N LEU A 10 3.41 3.26 -2.34
CA LEU A 10 2.11 3.90 -2.53
C LEU A 10 1.62 4.44 -1.18
N ASP A 11 1.64 5.76 -1.05
CA ASP A 11 1.00 6.48 0.06
C ASP A 11 -0.52 6.51 -0.16
N LEU A 12 -1.29 5.91 0.74
CA LEU A 12 -2.75 5.96 0.75
C LEU A 12 -3.20 7.33 1.25
N ARG A 13 -4.11 7.98 0.51
CA ARG A 13 -4.61 9.31 0.83
C ARG A 13 -5.45 9.24 2.12
N ASP A 14 -5.20 10.11 3.10
CA ASP A 14 -5.95 10.27 4.37
C ASP A 14 -7.04 9.21 4.62
N GLY A 15 -6.61 8.04 5.13
CA GLY A 15 -7.43 6.84 5.24
C GLY A 15 -8.74 7.02 5.98
N PHE A 16 -8.78 7.99 6.90
CA PHE A 16 -9.95 8.37 7.69
C PHE A 16 -11.18 8.73 6.85
N TYR A 17 -10.99 9.26 5.63
CA TYR A 17 -12.10 9.64 4.74
C TYR A 17 -12.47 8.56 3.70
N GLN A 18 -11.69 7.48 3.61
CA GLN A 18 -11.91 6.44 2.59
C GLN A 18 -12.78 5.29 3.08
N ILE A 19 -12.83 5.06 4.40
CA ILE A 19 -13.72 4.06 4.99
C ILE A 19 -15.07 4.70 5.30
N LEU A 20 -16.13 4.22 4.64
CA LEU A 20 -17.51 4.59 4.94
C LEU A 20 -17.82 4.20 6.39
N MET A 21 -17.93 5.21 7.25
CA MET A 21 -18.45 5.07 8.60
C MET A 21 -19.96 5.24 8.57
N ARG A 22 -20.67 4.64 9.54
CA ARG A 22 -22.07 5.01 9.79
C ARG A 22 -22.11 6.48 10.18
N GLU A 23 -23.10 7.22 9.68
CA GLU A 23 -23.21 8.66 9.94
C GLU A 23 -23.21 9.02 11.44
N SER A 24 -23.76 8.13 12.28
CA SER A 24 -23.76 8.26 13.74
C SER A 24 -22.36 8.27 14.37
N ASP A 25 -21.37 7.66 13.71
CA ASP A 25 -20.05 7.38 14.28
C ASP A 25 -18.97 8.35 13.74
N ILE A 26 -19.33 9.20 12.77
CA ILE A 26 -18.46 10.24 12.19
C ILE A 26 -17.94 11.23 13.26
N PRO A 27 -18.77 11.73 14.21
CA PRO A 27 -18.27 12.67 15.24
C PRO A 27 -17.30 12.02 16.23
N LEU A 28 -17.41 10.71 16.47
CA LEU A 28 -16.58 9.96 17.43
C LEU A 28 -15.18 9.64 16.88
N THR A 29 -15.04 9.61 15.56
CA THR A 29 -13.83 9.07 14.91
C THR A 29 -12.77 10.13 14.59
N ALA A 30 -13.16 11.41 14.53
CA ALA A 30 -12.24 12.55 14.42
C ALA A 30 -11.37 12.78 15.68
N GLY A 31 -11.57 12.02 16.76
CA GLY A 31 -10.80 12.12 18.01
C GLY A 31 -10.43 10.78 18.66
N LEU A 32 -10.67 9.64 17.99
CA LEU A 32 -10.35 8.33 18.54
C LEU A 32 -8.86 8.02 18.42
N LYS A 33 -8.16 7.90 19.56
CA LYS A 33 -6.75 7.45 19.68
C LYS A 33 -6.40 6.18 18.86
N ASN A 34 -7.40 5.36 18.52
CA ASN A 34 -7.24 4.07 17.83
C ASN A 34 -7.75 4.06 16.38
N ALA A 35 -8.26 5.17 15.85
CA ALA A 35 -8.74 5.25 14.46
C ALA A 35 -7.68 4.89 13.40
N PRO A 36 -6.38 5.26 13.55
CA PRO A 36 -5.33 4.79 12.64
C PRO A 36 -5.16 3.25 12.66
N ALA A 37 -5.26 2.64 13.84
CA ALA A 37 -5.07 1.19 13.99
C ALA A 37 -6.18 0.38 13.32
N THR A 38 -7.43 0.85 13.38
CA THR A 38 -8.57 0.22 12.70
C THR A 38 -8.46 0.34 11.18
N PHE A 39 -8.06 1.51 10.67
CA PHE A 39 -7.80 1.71 9.25
C PHE A 39 -6.72 0.74 8.74
N ASN A 40 -5.59 0.65 9.44
CA ASN A 40 -4.50 -0.25 9.08
C ASN A 40 -4.90 -1.71 9.05
N ARG A 41 -5.68 -2.14 10.05
CA ARG A 41 -6.16 -3.51 10.13
C ARG A 41 -7.11 -3.83 8.96
N CYS A 42 -7.93 -2.86 8.56
CA CYS A 42 -8.80 -2.98 7.39
C CYS A 42 -7.97 -3.09 6.09
N VAL A 43 -7.06 -2.14 5.83
CA VAL A 43 -6.20 -2.15 4.63
C VAL A 43 -5.37 -3.43 4.55
N THR A 44 -4.77 -3.84 5.66
CA THR A 44 -3.97 -5.08 5.73
C THR A 44 -4.83 -6.31 5.41
N HIS A 45 -6.09 -6.33 5.85
CA HIS A 45 -7.01 -7.42 5.54
C HIS A 45 -7.41 -7.41 4.06
N LEU A 46 -7.73 -6.25 3.49
CA LEU A 46 -8.13 -6.10 2.08
C LEU A 46 -7.00 -6.45 1.10
N LEU A 47 -5.76 -6.11 1.45
CA LEU A 47 -4.57 -6.39 0.64
C LEU A 47 -3.89 -7.72 1.00
N ARG A 48 -4.50 -8.55 1.85
CA ARG A 48 -3.90 -9.81 2.33
C ARG A 48 -3.49 -10.76 1.19
N SER A 49 -4.23 -10.77 0.09
CA SER A 49 -3.94 -11.62 -1.08
C SER A 49 -2.71 -11.21 -1.87
N VAL A 50 -2.20 -9.99 -1.67
CA VAL A 50 -0.99 -9.46 -2.33
C VAL A 50 0.13 -9.18 -1.33
N ARG A 51 -0.05 -9.53 -0.06
CA ARG A 51 0.89 -9.23 1.04
C ARG A 51 2.32 -9.74 0.77
N ASP A 52 2.47 -10.83 0.05
CA ASP A 52 3.79 -11.44 -0.22
C ASP A 52 4.70 -10.56 -1.07
N PHE A 53 4.13 -9.67 -1.89
CA PHE A 53 4.88 -8.74 -2.73
C PHE A 53 4.47 -7.28 -2.53
N ALA A 54 3.41 -7.01 -1.77
CA ALA A 54 2.88 -5.69 -1.48
C ALA A 54 2.43 -5.56 -0.01
N PRO A 55 3.34 -5.69 0.98
CA PRO A 55 3.01 -5.43 2.37
C PRO A 55 2.53 -3.98 2.59
N SER A 56 1.48 -3.83 3.41
CA SER A 56 0.99 -2.54 3.88
C SER A 56 1.48 -2.26 5.30
N TYR A 57 1.87 -1.01 5.57
CA TYR A 57 2.25 -0.52 6.89
C TYR A 57 1.69 0.89 7.09
N PHE A 58 0.77 1.04 8.02
CA PHE A 58 0.02 2.29 8.20
C PHE A 58 -0.61 2.78 6.89
N ASP A 59 -0.26 4.00 6.49
CA ASP A 59 -0.74 4.64 5.29
C ASP A 59 0.06 4.24 4.03
N ASP A 60 1.13 3.46 4.17
CA ASP A 60 2.00 3.07 3.07
C ASP A 60 1.79 1.63 2.61
N VAL A 61 1.80 1.42 1.29
CA VAL A 61 1.86 0.10 0.67
C VAL A 61 3.14 -0.01 -0.15
N PHE A 62 3.97 -0.99 0.18
CA PHE A 62 5.27 -1.18 -0.47
C PHE A 62 5.22 -2.37 -1.40
N ALA A 63 5.21 -2.15 -2.71
CA ALA A 63 5.34 -3.21 -3.69
C ALA A 63 6.82 -3.50 -4.00
N HIS A 64 7.24 -4.75 -3.87
CA HIS A 64 8.58 -5.20 -4.28
C HIS A 64 8.46 -6.34 -5.28
N SER A 65 9.37 -6.40 -6.24
CA SER A 65 9.35 -7.44 -7.27
C SER A 65 10.75 -7.73 -7.75
N ARG A 66 10.96 -8.99 -8.11
CA ARG A 66 12.22 -9.48 -8.65
C ARG A 66 11.93 -10.43 -9.79
N ALA A 67 12.89 -10.60 -10.68
CA ALA A 67 12.85 -11.53 -11.78
C ALA A 67 12.60 -12.94 -11.25
N VAL A 68 11.58 -13.59 -11.80
CA VAL A 68 11.22 -14.98 -11.54
C VAL A 68 10.87 -15.61 -12.89
N ASN A 69 11.24 -16.88 -13.08
CA ASN A 69 10.89 -17.68 -14.27
C ASN A 69 11.34 -17.06 -15.62
N GLY A 70 12.51 -16.43 -15.66
CA GLY A 70 13.07 -15.84 -16.89
C GLY A 70 12.47 -14.51 -17.33
N LYS A 71 11.48 -13.96 -16.58
CA LYS A 71 10.94 -12.61 -16.81
C LYS A 71 11.85 -11.53 -16.22
N ALA A 72 11.91 -10.38 -16.87
CA ALA A 72 12.63 -9.22 -16.36
C ALA A 72 11.94 -8.63 -15.10
N ASP A 73 12.71 -7.98 -14.22
CA ASP A 73 12.19 -7.38 -12.98
C ASP A 73 11.00 -6.44 -13.25
N VAL A 74 11.11 -5.63 -14.31
CA VAL A 74 10.08 -4.65 -14.71
C VAL A 74 8.77 -5.33 -15.12
N GLU A 75 8.86 -6.48 -15.78
CA GLU A 75 7.70 -7.21 -16.26
C GLU A 75 6.91 -7.82 -15.08
N VAL A 76 7.63 -8.49 -14.17
CA VAL A 76 7.04 -9.01 -12.93
C VAL A 76 6.45 -7.87 -12.09
N HIS A 77 7.17 -6.75 -11.98
CA HIS A 77 6.70 -5.59 -11.22
C HIS A 77 5.42 -4.99 -11.79
N LYS A 78 5.29 -4.91 -13.12
CA LYS A 78 4.05 -4.48 -13.78
C LYS A 78 2.88 -5.41 -13.46
N GLU A 79 3.08 -6.72 -13.44
CA GLU A 79 2.04 -7.68 -13.07
C GLU A 79 1.60 -7.52 -11.61
N HIS A 80 2.55 -7.34 -10.70
CA HIS A 80 2.28 -7.08 -9.29
C HIS A 80 1.52 -5.77 -9.07
N LEU A 81 1.95 -4.68 -9.72
CA LEU A 81 1.26 -3.39 -9.65
C LEU A 81 -0.16 -3.48 -10.23
N ARG A 82 -0.39 -4.22 -11.32
CA ARG A 82 -1.75 -4.42 -11.85
C ARG A 82 -2.65 -5.13 -10.85
N LYS A 83 -2.17 -6.18 -10.18
CA LYS A 83 -2.94 -6.89 -9.14
C LYS A 83 -3.24 -5.99 -7.95
N LEU A 84 -2.22 -5.27 -7.44
CA LEU A 84 -2.35 -4.35 -6.33
C LEU A 84 -3.35 -3.22 -6.63
N LEU A 85 -3.14 -2.49 -7.73
CA LEU A 85 -4.02 -1.39 -8.15
C LEU A 85 -5.45 -1.88 -8.47
N GLY A 86 -5.58 -3.11 -8.97
CA GLY A 86 -6.89 -3.75 -9.17
C GLY A 86 -7.65 -3.97 -7.87
N LEU A 87 -6.98 -4.46 -6.83
CA LEU A 87 -7.57 -4.60 -5.49
C LEU A 87 -7.90 -3.25 -4.87
N MET A 88 -6.98 -2.28 -4.96
CA MET A 88 -7.22 -0.93 -4.48
C MET A 88 -8.46 -0.32 -5.14
N ARG A 89 -8.59 -0.44 -6.46
CA ARG A 89 -9.79 0.00 -7.20
C ARG A 89 -11.06 -0.72 -6.75
N LYS A 90 -11.02 -2.04 -6.58
CA LYS A 90 -12.16 -2.84 -6.12
C LYS A 90 -12.65 -2.39 -4.74
N HIS A 91 -11.71 -2.04 -3.86
CA HIS A 91 -11.99 -1.62 -2.48
C HIS A 91 -12.08 -0.11 -2.29
N LYS A 92 -12.05 0.66 -3.39
CA LYS A 92 -12.07 2.14 -3.38
C LYS A 92 -10.98 2.75 -2.48
N LEU A 93 -9.80 2.13 -2.47
CA LEU A 93 -8.60 2.66 -1.84
C LEU A 93 -7.87 3.57 -2.82
N TYR A 94 -7.64 4.82 -2.44
CA TYR A 94 -7.01 5.84 -3.26
C TYR A 94 -5.63 6.21 -2.72
N ALA A 95 -4.65 6.23 -3.60
CA ALA A 95 -3.30 6.68 -3.29
C ALA A 95 -3.10 8.16 -3.61
N ASN A 96 -2.24 8.84 -2.85
CA ASN A 96 -1.76 10.16 -3.16
C ASN A 96 -0.63 10.09 -4.18
N LEU A 97 -0.97 10.24 -5.46
CA LEU A 97 -0.02 10.12 -6.58
C LEU A 97 1.23 11.01 -6.43
N LYS A 98 1.12 12.17 -5.76
CA LYS A 98 2.26 13.07 -5.53
C LYS A 98 3.31 12.50 -4.57
N LYS A 99 2.92 11.59 -3.70
CA LYS A 99 3.78 10.93 -2.71
C LYS A 99 4.15 9.50 -3.11
N CYS A 100 3.51 8.94 -4.15
CA CYS A 100 3.86 7.63 -4.65
C CYS A 100 5.20 7.63 -5.40
N ILE A 101 5.97 6.56 -5.21
CA ILE A 101 7.22 6.28 -5.93
C ILE A 101 7.01 4.99 -6.71
N PHE A 102 7.36 4.97 -8.00
CA PHE A 102 7.22 3.78 -8.84
C PHE A 102 8.54 3.37 -9.47
N GLY A 103 8.81 2.07 -9.47
CA GLY A 103 9.90 1.48 -10.26
C GLY A 103 11.32 1.86 -9.80
N ALA A 104 11.51 2.16 -8.52
CA ALA A 104 12.80 2.56 -7.98
C ALA A 104 13.66 1.36 -7.57
N SER A 105 14.99 1.51 -7.64
CA SER A 105 15.95 0.52 -7.13
C SER A 105 16.02 0.51 -5.61
N GLU A 106 15.62 1.60 -4.98
CA GLU A 106 15.53 1.78 -3.53
C GLU A 106 14.35 2.70 -3.20
N ILE A 107 13.77 2.51 -2.02
CA ILE A 107 12.71 3.38 -1.51
C ILE A 107 13.06 3.78 -0.08
N PRO A 108 12.80 5.04 0.31
CA PRO A 108 12.92 5.46 1.71
C PRO A 108 11.84 4.74 2.52
N ILE A 109 12.21 3.64 3.17
CA ILE A 109 11.37 3.02 4.20
C ILE A 109 11.44 3.97 5.39
N LEU A 110 10.27 4.43 5.88
CA LEU A 110 10.15 5.22 7.09
C LEU A 110 10.90 4.53 8.24
N ARG A 111 12.16 4.90 8.44
CA ARG A 111 12.87 4.64 9.68
C ARG A 111 12.15 5.48 10.72
N ARG A 112 11.50 4.78 11.64
CA ARG A 112 11.06 5.27 12.95
C ARG A 112 12.13 6.24 13.49
N SER A 113 11.82 7.53 13.49
CA SER A 113 12.50 8.45 14.40
C SER A 113 12.19 7.96 15.81
N GLU A 114 13.24 7.69 16.57
CA GLU A 114 13.20 7.22 17.96
C GLU A 114 12.30 8.07 18.85
#